data_AF-A0A942ADP2-F1
#
_entry.id   AF-A0A942ADP2-F1
#
_cell.length_a   1.000
_cell.length_b   1.000
_cell.length_c   1.000
_cell.angle_alpha   90.00
_cell.angle_beta   90.00
_cell.angle_gamma   90.00
#
_symmetry.space_group_name_H-M   'P 1'
#
loop_
_entity.id
_entity.type
_entity.pdbx_description
1 polymer ?
#
loop_
_entity_poly.entity_id
_entity_poly.type
_entity_poly.pdbx_seq_one_letter_code
_entity_poly.pdbx_strand_id
1 'polypeptide(L)'
;LFFHFGVLDNWYYALIGLLIVGIIAFLFTTVAANAIAIVGTNPVSGMTLMTLILSSIILVAAGLKGTAGMVSALIIGGVVCTALSMAGGFITDLKIGYWLGSTPAKQQTWKFLGTLVSAATVGGVILILNQTYGFTTGQLAAPQANAMAAVIEPLMSGSGAPWVLYGIGAVLAIVLNFCKIPALAFALGMFIPMELNTPLLIGGAISWYVGSRSKDQALNTARLEKGTLLASGFIAGGALMGVISAALRFGGINLLNEKWLEGNFAEPLAVVMYIALMAYLAISSLSAKKE
;
A
#
# COMPACT_ATOMS: atom_id res chain seq x y z
N LEU A 1 2.53 22.60 15.22
CA LEU A 1 3.98 22.43 15.47
C LEU A 1 4.67 21.76 14.28
N PHE A 2 4.36 20.50 13.96
CA PHE A 2 4.99 19.79 12.83
C PHE A 2 4.91 20.52 11.48
N PHE A 3 3.72 20.95 11.04
CA PHE A 3 3.58 21.70 9.78
C PHE A 3 4.32 23.06 9.78
N HIS A 4 4.38 23.73 10.92
CA HIS A 4 5.03 25.04 11.01
C HIS A 4 6.55 24.89 11.01
N PHE A 5 7.12 24.12 11.94
CA PHE A 5 8.57 24.01 12.12
C PHE A 5 9.26 22.97 11.23
N GLY A 6 8.48 22.07 10.59
CA GLY A 6 9.04 20.95 9.83
C GLY A 6 8.81 21.03 8.32
N VAL A 7 7.89 21.89 7.85
CA VAL A 7 7.45 21.85 6.44
C VAL A 7 7.30 23.24 5.81
N LEU A 8 6.60 24.16 6.47
CA LEU A 8 6.08 25.37 5.82
C LEU A 8 6.69 26.69 6.32
N ASP A 9 7.31 26.70 7.51
CA ASP A 9 7.87 27.87 8.20
C ASP A 9 6.94 29.10 8.24
N ASN A 10 5.64 28.89 8.03
CA ASN A 10 4.61 29.91 7.91
C ASN A 10 3.34 29.46 8.62
N TRP A 11 2.88 30.26 9.58
CA TRP A 11 1.70 29.96 10.39
C TRP A 11 0.40 29.88 9.58
N TYR A 12 0.27 30.68 8.52
CA TYR A 12 -0.92 30.68 7.67
C TYR A 12 -1.11 29.32 6.97
N TYR A 13 -0.08 28.86 6.25
CA TYR A 13 -0.14 27.57 5.56
C TYR A 13 -0.16 26.39 6.54
N ALA A 14 0.52 26.49 7.68
CA ALA A 14 0.49 25.45 8.70
C ALA A 14 -0.90 25.27 9.32
N LEU A 15 -1.65 26.36 9.53
CA LEU A 15 -3.03 26.29 10.02
C LEU A 15 -3.95 25.64 8.97
N ILE A 16 -3.80 26.02 7.69
CA ILE A 16 -4.56 25.42 6.59
C ILE A 16 -4.29 23.92 6.52
N GLY A 17 -3.02 23.49 6.52
CA GLY A 17 -2.64 22.09 6.52
C GLY A 17 -3.21 21.32 7.72
N LEU A 18 -3.17 21.91 8.93
CA LEU A 18 -3.75 21.32 10.13
C LEU A 18 -5.27 21.13 10.02
N LEU A 19 -5.98 22.13 9.51
CA LEU A 19 -7.43 22.06 9.29
C LEU A 19 -7.80 21.00 8.26
N ILE A 20 -7.05 20.93 7.15
CA ILE A 20 -7.24 19.90 6.12
C ILE A 20 -7.07 18.51 6.73
N VAL A 21 -5.97 18.26 7.45
CA VAL A 21 -5.72 16.97 8.11
C VAL A 21 -6.84 16.66 9.10
N GLY A 22 -7.19 17.60 9.98
CA GLY A 22 -8.21 17.38 11.01
C GLY A 22 -9.56 17.02 10.43
N ILE A 23 -10.03 17.78 9.44
CA ILE A 23 -11.35 17.57 8.81
C ILE A 23 -11.35 16.29 7.97
N ILE A 24 -10.37 16.10 7.08
CA ILE A 24 -10.35 14.94 6.18
C ILE A 24 -10.10 13.65 6.98
N ALA A 25 -9.15 13.64 7.91
CA ALA A 25 -8.91 12.46 8.74
C ALA A 25 -10.15 12.11 9.57
N PHE A 26 -10.83 13.10 10.16
CA PHE A 26 -12.07 12.84 10.90
C PHE A 26 -13.15 12.22 10.00
N LEU A 27 -13.46 12.85 8.87
CA LEU A 27 -14.49 12.35 7.95
C LEU A 27 -14.14 10.97 7.41
N PHE A 28 -12.93 10.79 6.88
CA PHE A 28 -12.59 9.53 6.23
C PHE A 28 -12.39 8.39 7.23
N THR A 29 -11.92 8.64 8.46
CA THR A 29 -11.80 7.58 9.48
C THR A 29 -13.15 7.01 9.87
N THR A 30 -14.20 7.83 9.95
CA THR A 30 -15.56 7.34 10.19
C THR A 30 -16.07 6.46 9.03
N VAL A 31 -15.83 6.87 7.78
CA VAL A 31 -16.19 6.08 6.59
C VAL A 31 -15.42 4.77 6.55
N ALA A 32 -14.11 4.80 6.82
CA ALA A 32 -13.26 3.62 6.86
C ALA A 32 -13.69 2.62 7.94
N ALA A 33 -13.99 3.10 9.14
CA ALA A 33 -14.51 2.30 10.25
C ALA A 33 -15.83 1.61 9.87
N ASN A 34 -16.76 2.35 9.28
CA ASN A 34 -18.04 1.81 8.82
C ASN A 34 -17.87 0.81 7.67
N ALA A 35 -17.01 1.09 6.69
CA ALA A 35 -16.74 0.19 5.57
C ALA A 35 -16.19 -1.16 6.04
N ILE A 36 -15.29 -1.16 7.02
CA ILE A 36 -14.77 -2.41 7.61
C ILE A 36 -15.84 -3.11 8.44
N ALA A 37 -16.63 -2.37 9.22
CA ALA A 37 -17.69 -2.96 10.03
C ALA A 37 -18.75 -3.68 9.16
N ILE A 38 -19.05 -3.14 7.97
CA ILE A 38 -20.08 -3.66 7.07
C ILE A 38 -19.53 -4.68 6.07
N VAL A 39 -18.44 -4.33 5.38
CA VAL A 39 -17.92 -5.08 4.21
C VAL A 39 -16.59 -5.78 4.53
N GLY A 40 -16.00 -5.56 5.70
CA GLY A 40 -14.73 -6.18 6.11
C GLY A 40 -13.49 -5.65 5.38
N THR A 41 -13.63 -4.60 4.57
CA THR A 41 -12.53 -4.04 3.77
C THR A 41 -12.48 -2.51 3.86
N ASN A 42 -11.28 -1.95 3.73
CA ASN A 42 -11.04 -0.51 3.81
C ASN A 42 -10.55 0.02 2.46
N PRO A 43 -11.22 1.00 1.83
CA PRO A 43 -10.78 1.58 0.57
C PRO A 43 -9.61 2.59 0.74
N VAL A 44 -8.59 2.22 1.52
CA VAL A 44 -7.48 3.11 1.91
C VAL A 44 -6.82 3.76 0.70
N SER A 45 -6.49 2.97 -0.33
CA SER A 45 -5.79 3.46 -1.51
C SER A 45 -6.55 4.58 -2.24
N GLY A 46 -7.88 4.41 -2.44
CA GLY A 46 -8.71 5.42 -3.09
C GLY A 46 -8.89 6.68 -2.23
N MET A 47 -9.12 6.51 -0.92
CA MET A 47 -9.27 7.63 0.00
C MET A 47 -7.98 8.46 0.14
N THR A 48 -6.82 7.83 0.06
CA THR A 48 -5.52 8.53 0.08
C THR A 48 -5.34 9.39 -1.18
N LEU A 49 -5.62 8.87 -2.37
CA LEU A 49 -5.55 9.66 -3.62
C LEU A 49 -6.51 10.85 -3.61
N MET A 50 -7.75 10.65 -3.14
CA MET A 50 -8.72 11.75 -2.99
C MET A 50 -8.23 12.81 -2.00
N THR A 51 -7.62 12.39 -0.90
CA THR A 51 -7.00 13.30 0.07
C THR A 51 -5.92 14.15 -0.59
N LEU A 52 -5.04 13.53 -1.37
CA LEU A 52 -3.98 14.25 -2.08
C LEU A 52 -4.54 15.28 -3.05
N ILE A 53 -5.53 14.91 -3.85
CA ILE A 53 -6.17 15.81 -4.83
C ILE A 53 -6.84 16.99 -4.12
N LEU A 54 -7.68 16.72 -3.11
CA LEU A 54 -8.40 17.77 -2.37
C LEU A 54 -7.43 18.70 -1.63
N SER A 55 -6.46 18.12 -0.91
CA SER A 55 -5.44 18.90 -0.20
C SER A 55 -4.64 19.76 -1.17
N SER A 56 -4.31 19.20 -2.34
CA SER A 56 -3.57 19.93 -3.37
C SER A 56 -4.35 21.12 -3.91
N ILE A 57 -5.63 20.94 -4.23
CA ILE A 57 -6.50 22.02 -4.72
C ILE A 57 -6.63 23.13 -3.67
N ILE A 58 -6.84 22.78 -2.40
CA ILE A 58 -7.01 23.75 -1.31
C ILE A 58 -5.71 24.53 -1.07
N LEU A 59 -4.56 23.85 -1.04
CA LEU A 59 -3.25 24.49 -0.83
C LEU A 59 -2.90 25.45 -1.98
N VAL A 60 -3.17 25.03 -3.23
CA VAL A 60 -2.96 25.87 -4.42
C VAL A 60 -3.89 27.08 -4.41
N ALA A 61 -5.15 26.91 -4.03
CA ALA A 61 -6.10 28.00 -3.87
C ALA A 61 -5.70 29.00 -2.79
N ALA A 62 -5.05 28.51 -1.72
CA ALA A 62 -4.47 29.34 -0.67
C ALA A 62 -3.14 30.04 -1.07
N GLY A 63 -2.59 29.73 -2.25
CA GLY A 63 -1.38 30.35 -2.78
C GLY A 63 -0.09 29.53 -2.56
N LEU A 64 -0.17 28.33 -1.97
CA LEU A 64 0.98 27.46 -1.80
C LEU A 64 1.20 26.59 -3.05
N LYS A 65 2.30 26.82 -3.77
CA LYS A 65 2.67 26.10 -5.00
C LYS A 65 4.11 25.61 -4.94
N GLY A 66 4.51 24.81 -5.93
CA GLY A 66 5.87 24.29 -6.05
C GLY A 66 6.20 23.22 -5.01
N THR A 67 7.49 22.99 -4.77
CA THR A 67 8.00 21.87 -3.97
C THR A 67 7.45 21.85 -2.54
N ALA A 68 7.34 23.02 -1.89
CA ALA A 68 6.77 23.10 -0.54
C ALA A 68 5.30 22.64 -0.50
N GLY A 69 4.51 22.98 -1.53
CA GLY A 69 3.13 22.51 -1.69
C GLY A 69 3.04 21.01 -1.93
N MET A 70 3.92 20.46 -2.79
CA MET A 70 3.99 19.02 -3.06
C MET A 70 4.32 18.21 -1.80
N VAL A 71 5.36 18.62 -1.07
CA VAL A 71 5.78 17.96 0.18
C VAL A 71 4.64 18.03 1.21
N SER A 72 3.98 19.19 1.34
CA SER A 72 2.84 19.36 2.25
C SER A 72 1.67 18.46 1.89
N ALA A 73 1.27 18.40 0.63
CA ALA A 73 0.17 17.55 0.17
C ALA A 73 0.48 16.05 0.39
N LEU A 74 1.70 15.61 0.08
CA LEU A 74 2.16 14.24 0.31
C LEU A 74 2.13 13.87 1.80
N ILE A 75 2.60 14.77 2.66
CA ILE A 75 2.56 14.59 4.12
C ILE A 75 1.12 14.48 4.62
N ILE A 76 0.22 15.37 4.17
CA ILE A 76 -1.19 15.33 4.54
C ILE A 76 -1.80 13.98 4.12
N GLY A 77 -1.56 13.55 2.89
CA GLY A 77 -2.01 12.25 2.39
C GLY A 77 -1.46 11.09 3.21
N GLY A 78 -0.19 11.12 3.60
CA GLY A 78 0.45 10.11 4.45
C GLY A 78 -0.16 10.03 5.85
N VAL A 79 -0.41 11.18 6.50
CA VAL A 79 -1.05 11.25 7.82
C VAL A 79 -2.48 10.70 7.75
N VAL A 80 -3.27 11.13 6.76
CA VAL A 80 -4.65 10.66 6.58
C VAL A 80 -4.69 9.17 6.27
N CYS A 81 -3.85 8.68 5.35
CA CYS A 81 -3.71 7.24 5.04
C CYS A 81 -3.42 6.40 6.29
N THR A 82 -2.50 6.88 7.13
CA THR A 82 -2.13 6.22 8.38
C THR A 82 -3.31 6.22 9.34
N ALA A 83 -3.99 7.35 9.53
CA ALA A 83 -5.17 7.46 10.38
C ALA A 83 -6.29 6.50 9.91
N LEU A 84 -6.54 6.40 8.61
CA LEU A 84 -7.54 5.53 8.01
C LEU A 84 -7.25 4.05 8.24
N SER A 85 -6.00 3.66 8.01
CA SER A 85 -5.56 2.27 8.20
C SER A 85 -5.63 1.88 9.68
N MET A 86 -5.23 2.79 10.57
CA MET A 86 -5.26 2.59 12.01
C MET A 86 -6.68 2.50 12.57
N ALA A 87 -7.57 3.43 12.18
CA ALA A 87 -8.98 3.40 12.58
C ALA A 87 -9.64 2.10 12.13
N GLY A 88 -9.36 1.69 10.89
CA GLY A 88 -9.87 0.47 10.33
C GLY A 88 -9.47 -0.79 11.11
N GLY A 89 -8.15 -0.99 11.29
CA GLY A 89 -7.65 -2.13 12.06
C GLY A 89 -8.11 -2.10 13.52
N PHE A 90 -8.25 -0.91 14.10
CA PHE A 90 -8.68 -0.76 15.49
C PHE A 90 -10.12 -1.23 15.72
N ILE A 91 -11.04 -1.01 14.77
CA ILE A 91 -12.42 -1.54 14.88
C ILE A 91 -12.44 -3.07 14.85
N THR A 92 -11.64 -3.68 13.98
CA THR A 92 -11.48 -5.14 13.94
C THR A 92 -10.92 -5.68 15.25
N ASP A 93 -9.89 -5.02 15.79
CA ASP A 93 -9.30 -5.40 17.08
C ASP A 93 -10.33 -5.32 18.21
N LEU A 94 -11.12 -4.23 18.28
CA LEU A 94 -12.17 -4.08 19.29
C LEU A 94 -13.21 -5.19 19.21
N LYS A 95 -13.58 -5.62 17.99
CA LYS A 95 -14.54 -6.72 17.78
C LYS A 95 -13.97 -8.06 18.28
N ILE A 96 -12.74 -8.38 17.91
CA ILE A 96 -12.07 -9.61 18.37
C ILE A 96 -11.86 -9.56 19.88
N GLY A 97 -11.42 -8.41 20.39
CA GLY A 97 -11.20 -8.18 21.81
C GLY A 97 -12.49 -8.30 22.63
N TYR A 98 -13.63 -7.87 22.09
CA TYR A 98 -14.95 -8.12 22.70
C TYR A 98 -15.24 -9.63 22.82
N TRP A 99 -14.97 -10.43 21.78
CA TRP A 99 -15.13 -11.88 21.82
C TRP A 99 -14.18 -12.59 22.79
N LEU A 100 -12.96 -12.07 22.96
CA LEU A 100 -11.96 -12.61 23.88
C LEU A 100 -12.10 -12.08 25.33
N GLY A 101 -13.04 -11.17 25.60
CA GLY A 101 -13.23 -10.57 26.93
C GLY A 101 -12.18 -9.52 27.33
N SER A 102 -11.52 -8.89 26.36
CA SER A 102 -10.52 -7.84 26.59
C SER A 102 -11.15 -6.46 26.82
N THR A 103 -10.63 -5.71 27.79
CA THR A 103 -11.09 -4.33 28.07
C THR A 103 -10.64 -3.36 26.98
N PRO A 104 -11.53 -2.53 26.39
CA PRO A 104 -11.17 -1.57 25.34
C PRO A 104 -10.02 -0.63 25.70
N ALA A 105 -9.96 -0.17 26.96
CA ALA A 105 -8.88 0.70 27.44
C ALA A 105 -7.48 0.05 27.30
N LYS A 106 -7.35 -1.25 27.56
CA LYS A 106 -6.09 -1.97 27.39
C LYS A 106 -5.70 -2.05 25.91
N GLN A 107 -6.66 -2.34 25.05
CA GLN A 107 -6.43 -2.43 23.61
C GLN A 107 -5.96 -1.09 23.04
N GLN A 108 -6.57 0.02 23.47
CA GLN A 108 -6.15 1.37 23.07
C GLN A 108 -4.69 1.65 23.44
N THR A 109 -4.30 1.41 24.69
CA THR A 109 -2.92 1.66 25.14
C THR A 109 -1.90 0.88 24.32
N TRP A 110 -2.15 -0.41 24.07
CA TRP A 110 -1.27 -1.24 23.24
C TRP A 110 -1.27 -0.81 21.78
N LYS A 111 -2.40 -0.33 21.24
CA LYS A 111 -2.48 0.20 19.88
C LYS A 111 -1.66 1.48 19.72
N PHE A 112 -1.73 2.39 20.69
CA PHE A 112 -0.89 3.60 20.72
C PHE A 112 0.59 3.26 20.78
N LEU A 113 0.99 2.38 21.70
CA LEU A 113 2.38 1.94 21.81
C LEU A 113 2.87 1.27 20.52
N GLY A 114 2.06 0.36 19.96
CA GLY A 114 2.37 -0.31 18.69
C GLY A 114 2.52 0.67 17.52
N THR A 115 1.74 1.74 17.49
CA THR A 115 1.85 2.79 16.47
C THR A 115 3.15 3.56 16.60
N LEU A 116 3.56 3.92 17.83
CA LEU A 116 4.81 4.64 18.08
C LEU A 116 6.03 3.78 17.68
N VAL A 117 6.04 2.52 18.10
CA VAL A 117 7.11 1.57 17.72
C VAL A 117 7.15 1.38 16.21
N SER A 118 6.00 1.17 15.57
CA SER A 118 5.90 1.03 14.11
C SER A 118 6.41 2.27 13.37
N ALA A 119 6.02 3.47 13.80
CA ALA A 119 6.48 4.72 13.20
C ALA A 119 8.00 4.88 13.29
N ALA A 120 8.60 4.58 14.46
CA ALA A 120 10.04 4.63 14.66
C ALA A 120 10.77 3.59 13.79
N THR A 121 10.28 2.35 13.75
CA THR A 121 10.88 1.27 12.95
C THR A 121 10.76 1.56 11.45
N VAL A 122 9.59 1.93 10.95
CA VAL A 122 9.38 2.25 9.53
C VAL A 122 10.24 3.46 9.11
N GLY A 123 10.29 4.50 9.94
CA GLY A 123 11.16 5.65 9.70
C GLY A 123 12.64 5.26 9.58
N GLY A 124 13.15 4.45 10.50
CA GLY A 124 14.52 3.94 10.46
C GLY A 124 14.80 3.07 9.23
N VAL A 125 13.89 2.15 8.91
CA VAL A 125 14.02 1.25 7.75
C VAL A 125 14.02 2.04 6.43
N ILE A 126 13.16 3.05 6.27
CA ILE A 126 13.14 3.90 5.07
C ILE A 126 14.48 4.64 4.90
N LEU A 127 15.08 5.14 5.98
CA LEU A 127 16.39 5.81 5.91
C LEU A 127 17.49 4.84 5.48
N ILE A 128 17.53 3.64 6.06
CA ILE A 128 18.48 2.59 5.69
C ILE A 128 18.30 2.21 4.22
N LEU A 129 17.06 1.97 3.76
CA LEU A 129 16.78 1.63 2.36
C LEU A 129 17.21 2.73 1.40
N ASN A 130 16.95 4.00 1.74
CA ASN A 130 17.35 5.13 0.91
C ASN A 130 18.87 5.26 0.82
N GLN A 131 19.59 5.08 1.93
CA GLN A 131 21.05 5.19 1.95
C GLN A 131 21.73 4.00 1.25
N THR A 132 21.13 2.81 1.33
CA THR A 132 21.70 1.57 0.78
C THR A 132 21.41 1.36 -0.71
N TYR A 133 20.17 1.62 -1.15
CA TYR A 133 19.72 1.34 -2.53
C TYR A 133 19.35 2.61 -3.31
N GLY A 134 18.86 3.65 -2.61
CA GLY A 134 18.36 4.87 -3.22
C GLY A 134 16.98 4.71 -3.86
N PHE A 135 16.05 5.60 -3.53
CA PHE A 135 14.71 5.57 -4.14
C PHE A 135 14.66 6.18 -5.56
N THR A 136 15.66 6.96 -5.94
CA THR A 136 15.73 7.64 -7.25
C THR A 136 16.56 6.88 -8.30
N THR A 137 17.29 5.84 -7.88
CA THR A 137 18.19 5.05 -8.73
C THR A 137 17.45 3.97 -9.55
N GLY A 138 16.15 3.78 -9.30
CA GLY A 138 15.34 2.73 -9.93
C GLY A 138 15.51 1.34 -9.31
N GLN A 139 16.38 1.17 -8.32
CA GLN A 139 16.59 -0.12 -7.65
C GLN A 139 15.42 -0.52 -6.75
N LEU A 140 14.72 0.46 -6.18
CA LEU A 140 13.49 0.27 -5.41
C LEU A 140 12.32 0.80 -6.23
N ALA A 141 11.66 -0.09 -6.98
CA ALA A 141 10.43 0.25 -7.67
C ALA A 141 9.37 0.63 -6.63
N ALA A 142 8.95 1.89 -6.65
CA ALA A 142 7.83 2.40 -5.84
C ALA A 142 6.69 2.89 -6.73
N PRO A 143 6.00 1.98 -7.47
CA PRO A 143 4.95 2.40 -8.38
C PRO A 143 3.91 3.28 -7.66
N GLN A 144 3.32 2.82 -6.56
CA GLN A 144 2.23 3.58 -5.93
C GLN A 144 2.64 5.02 -5.56
N ALA A 145 3.89 5.23 -5.14
CA ALA A 145 4.43 6.56 -4.89
C ALA A 145 4.59 7.38 -6.17
N ASN A 146 5.07 6.77 -7.26
CA ASN A 146 5.18 7.42 -8.57
C ASN A 146 3.81 7.83 -9.13
N ALA A 147 2.78 7.01 -8.98
CA ALA A 147 1.41 7.37 -9.36
C ALA A 147 0.89 8.56 -8.54
N MET A 148 1.12 8.55 -7.23
CA MET A 148 0.75 9.67 -6.34
C MET A 148 1.47 10.96 -6.73
N ALA A 149 2.77 10.89 -7.05
CA ALA A 149 3.56 12.02 -7.52
C ALA A 149 3.03 12.58 -8.85
N ALA A 150 2.73 11.71 -9.83
CA ALA A 150 2.21 12.10 -11.13
C ALA A 150 0.84 12.81 -11.07
N VAL A 151 0.05 12.58 -10.01
CA VAL A 151 -1.20 13.32 -9.77
C VAL A 151 -0.94 14.69 -9.11
N ILE A 152 0.00 14.77 -8.18
CA ILE A 152 0.24 15.99 -7.40
C ILE A 152 1.07 17.01 -8.17
N GLU A 153 2.07 16.58 -8.94
CA GLU A 153 3.00 17.48 -9.63
C GLU A 153 2.31 18.44 -10.60
N PRO A 154 1.37 18.01 -11.46
CA PRO A 154 0.61 18.93 -12.32
C PRO A 154 -0.28 19.91 -11.53
N LEU A 155 -0.84 19.45 -10.40
CA LEU A 155 -1.67 20.29 -9.53
C LEU A 155 -0.83 21.40 -8.86
N MET A 156 0.41 21.09 -8.48
CA MET A 156 1.29 21.97 -7.70
C MET A 156 2.22 22.85 -8.54
N SER A 157 2.58 22.41 -9.75
CA SER A 157 3.50 23.13 -10.65
C SER A 157 2.85 24.32 -11.36
N GLY A 158 1.52 24.46 -11.30
CA GLY A 158 0.79 25.52 -12.00
C GLY A 158 0.68 25.30 -13.52
N SER A 159 1.15 24.15 -14.03
CA SER A 159 0.98 23.71 -15.42
C SER A 159 -0.48 23.41 -15.80
N GLY A 160 -1.37 23.38 -14.80
CA GLY A 160 -2.76 23.02 -14.95
C GLY A 160 -2.93 21.50 -14.93
N ALA A 161 -3.82 21.01 -14.07
CA ALA A 161 -4.12 19.58 -14.06
C ALA A 161 -4.65 19.14 -15.44
N PRO A 162 -4.28 17.95 -15.92
CA PRO A 162 -4.78 17.43 -17.19
C PRO A 162 -6.23 16.93 -17.03
N TRP A 163 -7.16 17.86 -16.81
CA TRP A 163 -8.58 17.57 -16.54
C TRP A 163 -9.23 16.74 -17.65
N VAL A 164 -8.79 16.91 -18.90
CA VAL A 164 -9.24 16.08 -20.02
C VAL A 164 -8.84 14.62 -19.82
N LEU A 165 -7.62 14.34 -19.36
CA LEU A 165 -7.18 12.96 -19.08
C LEU A 165 -7.95 12.35 -17.91
N TYR A 166 -8.23 13.12 -16.85
CA TYR A 166 -9.09 12.67 -15.76
C TYR A 166 -10.52 12.38 -16.24
N GLY A 167 -11.06 13.22 -17.13
CA GLY A 167 -12.36 13.00 -17.76
C GLY A 167 -12.41 11.74 -18.61
N ILE A 168 -11.38 11.50 -19.44
CA ILE A 168 -11.23 10.27 -20.21
C ILE A 168 -11.18 9.06 -19.28
N GLY A 169 -10.39 9.13 -18.20
CA GLY A 169 -10.32 8.09 -17.18
C GLY A 169 -11.67 7.80 -16.51
N ALA A 170 -12.46 8.85 -16.22
CA ALA A 170 -13.80 8.70 -15.66
C ALA A 170 -14.77 8.02 -16.64
N VAL A 171 -14.76 8.41 -17.91
CA VAL A 171 -15.57 7.75 -18.95
C VAL A 171 -15.16 6.28 -19.11
N LEU A 172 -13.86 6.01 -19.15
CA LEU A 172 -13.33 4.64 -19.25
C LEU A 172 -13.74 3.81 -18.02
N ALA A 173 -13.69 4.37 -16.82
CA ALA A 173 -14.14 3.69 -15.60
C ALA A 173 -15.64 3.35 -15.66
N ILE A 174 -16.48 4.26 -16.19
CA ILE A 174 -17.91 4.02 -16.40
C ILE A 174 -18.12 2.88 -17.41
N VAL A 175 -17.40 2.89 -18.54
CA VAL A 175 -17.48 1.83 -19.56
C VAL A 175 -17.06 0.47 -18.97
N LEU A 176 -15.94 0.41 -18.25
CA LEU A 176 -15.50 -0.81 -17.57
C LEU A 176 -16.53 -1.31 -16.56
N ASN A 177 -17.14 -0.41 -15.80
CA ASN A 177 -18.21 -0.74 -14.87
C ASN A 177 -19.43 -1.35 -15.59
N PHE A 178 -19.83 -0.81 -16.75
CA PHE A 178 -20.88 -1.41 -17.59
C PHE A 178 -20.49 -2.80 -18.11
N CYS A 179 -19.21 -3.01 -18.44
CA CYS A 179 -18.67 -4.32 -18.81
C CYS A 179 -18.47 -5.27 -17.62
N LYS A 180 -18.83 -4.86 -16.38
CA LYS A 180 -18.57 -5.61 -15.13
C LYS A 180 -17.09 -5.91 -14.89
N ILE A 181 -16.19 -5.09 -15.44
CA ILE A 181 -14.75 -5.17 -15.23
C ILE A 181 -14.40 -4.20 -14.09
N PRO A 182 -13.72 -4.65 -13.02
CA PRO A 182 -13.29 -3.76 -11.94
C PRO A 182 -12.30 -2.70 -12.46
N ALA A 183 -12.76 -1.44 -12.56
CA ALA A 183 -11.96 -0.33 -13.08
C ALA A 183 -10.65 -0.10 -12.30
N LEU A 184 -10.69 -0.30 -10.97
CA LEU A 184 -9.51 -0.17 -10.12
C LEU A 184 -8.43 -1.21 -10.46
N ALA A 185 -8.80 -2.48 -10.63
CA ALA A 185 -7.86 -3.54 -10.97
C ALA A 185 -7.25 -3.32 -12.36
N PHE A 186 -8.07 -2.86 -13.32
CA PHE A 186 -7.62 -2.50 -14.66
C PHE A 186 -6.60 -1.35 -14.62
N ALA A 187 -6.92 -0.24 -13.94
CA ALA A 187 -6.03 0.91 -13.81
C ALA A 187 -4.73 0.57 -13.07
N LEU A 188 -4.81 -0.23 -12.00
CA LEU A 188 -3.62 -0.73 -11.29
C LEU A 188 -2.74 -1.58 -12.21
N GLY A 189 -3.33 -2.45 -13.03
CA GLY A 189 -2.59 -3.27 -13.99
C GLY A 189 -1.88 -2.46 -15.08
N MET A 190 -2.44 -1.33 -15.50
CA MET A 190 -1.78 -0.41 -16.45
C MET A 190 -0.57 0.31 -15.87
N PHE A 191 -0.54 0.45 -14.54
CA PHE A 191 0.41 1.29 -13.84
C PHE A 191 1.59 0.49 -13.25
N ILE A 192 1.41 -0.80 -12.98
CA ILE A 192 2.43 -1.66 -12.39
C ILE A 192 3.44 -2.10 -13.48
N PRO A 193 4.76 -1.97 -13.24
CA PRO A 193 5.80 -2.48 -14.14
C PRO A 193 5.62 -3.96 -14.49
N MET A 194 6.04 -4.37 -15.69
CA MET A 194 5.81 -5.74 -16.19
C MET A 194 6.45 -6.83 -15.31
N GLU A 195 7.57 -6.51 -14.68
CA GLU A 195 8.30 -7.38 -13.75
C GLU A 195 7.47 -7.68 -12.49
N LEU A 196 6.61 -6.74 -12.08
CA LEU A 196 5.69 -6.90 -10.95
C LEU A 196 4.32 -7.43 -11.39
N ASN A 197 3.88 -7.08 -12.60
CA ASN A 197 2.58 -7.49 -13.12
C ASN A 197 2.54 -8.99 -13.46
N THR A 198 3.65 -9.56 -13.97
CA THR A 198 3.72 -10.99 -14.33
C THR A 198 3.51 -11.91 -13.13
N PRO A 199 4.19 -11.72 -11.98
CA PRO A 199 3.89 -12.48 -10.77
C PRO A 199 2.45 -12.32 -10.27
N LEU A 200 1.86 -11.13 -10.39
CA LEU A 200 0.45 -10.88 -10.04
C LEU A 200 -0.49 -11.72 -10.91
N LEU A 201 -0.26 -11.75 -12.23
CA LEU A 201 -1.03 -12.56 -13.18
C LEU A 201 -0.96 -14.06 -12.80
N ILE A 202 0.24 -14.57 -12.53
CA ILE A 202 0.42 -15.98 -12.18
C ILE A 202 -0.24 -16.29 -10.83
N GLY A 203 -0.14 -15.38 -9.85
CA GLY A 203 -0.88 -15.49 -8.59
C GLY A 203 -2.40 -15.55 -8.78
N GLY A 204 -2.94 -14.73 -9.69
CA GLY A 204 -4.35 -14.77 -10.10
C GLY A 204 -4.73 -16.09 -10.78
N ALA A 205 -3.86 -16.62 -11.65
CA ALA A 205 -4.06 -17.92 -12.28
C ALA A 205 -4.05 -19.07 -11.26
N ILE A 206 -3.17 -19.04 -10.25
CA ILE A 206 -3.19 -20.00 -9.14
C ILE A 206 -4.47 -19.87 -8.32
N SER A 207 -4.89 -18.65 -7.98
CA SER A 207 -6.14 -18.42 -7.23
C SER A 207 -7.34 -18.99 -7.99
N TRP A 208 -7.44 -18.72 -9.29
CA TRP A 208 -8.47 -19.30 -10.15
C TRP A 208 -8.39 -20.83 -10.21
N TYR A 209 -7.19 -21.39 -10.35
CA TYR A 209 -6.98 -22.83 -10.37
C TYR A 209 -7.45 -23.46 -9.06
N VAL A 210 -6.96 -22.98 -7.91
CA VAL A 210 -7.30 -23.49 -6.57
C VAL A 210 -8.80 -23.36 -6.27
N GLY A 211 -9.42 -22.25 -6.66
CA GLY A 211 -10.83 -21.94 -6.41
C GLY A 211 -11.83 -22.65 -7.33
N SER A 212 -11.38 -23.30 -8.41
CA SER A 212 -12.25 -23.96 -9.40
C SER A 212 -12.20 -25.50 -9.41
N ARG A 213 -11.32 -26.12 -8.59
CA ARG A 213 -11.10 -27.59 -8.63
C ARG A 213 -12.18 -28.44 -7.98
N SER A 214 -13.01 -27.90 -7.09
CA SER A 214 -14.10 -28.66 -6.46
C SER A 214 -15.46 -28.19 -6.94
N LYS A 215 -16.44 -29.10 -6.99
CA LYS A 215 -17.86 -28.75 -7.12
C LYS A 215 -18.44 -28.21 -5.81
N ASP A 216 -17.75 -28.44 -4.69
CA ASP A 216 -18.15 -27.94 -3.39
C ASP A 216 -17.58 -26.55 -3.12
N GLN A 217 -18.48 -25.60 -2.93
CA GLN A 217 -18.17 -24.20 -2.68
C GLN A 217 -17.43 -24.01 -1.34
N ALA A 218 -17.80 -24.76 -0.29
CA ALA A 218 -17.16 -24.63 1.02
C ALA A 218 -15.67 -25.04 0.97
N LEU A 219 -15.37 -26.15 0.30
CA LEU A 219 -13.98 -26.59 0.10
C LEU A 219 -13.16 -25.60 -0.73
N ASN A 220 -13.74 -25.00 -1.78
CA ASN A 220 -13.03 -24.00 -2.58
C ASN A 220 -12.72 -22.73 -1.77
N THR A 221 -13.66 -22.28 -0.94
CA THR A 221 -13.43 -21.13 -0.04
C THR A 221 -12.30 -21.43 0.95
N ALA A 222 -12.32 -22.58 1.62
CA ALA A 222 -11.25 -22.96 2.56
C ALA A 222 -9.86 -23.04 1.89
N ARG A 223 -9.80 -23.53 0.64
CA ARG A 223 -8.57 -23.56 -0.15
C ARG A 223 -8.09 -22.18 -0.55
N LEU A 224 -9.01 -21.28 -0.93
CA LEU A 224 -8.69 -19.89 -1.25
C LEU A 224 -8.17 -19.14 -0.03
N GLU A 225 -8.83 -19.28 1.12
CA GLU A 225 -8.40 -18.66 2.38
C GLU A 225 -7.01 -19.15 2.80
N LYS A 226 -6.74 -20.45 2.71
CA LYS A 226 -5.41 -21.01 2.96
C LYS A 226 -4.38 -20.45 1.97
N GLY A 227 -4.73 -20.33 0.69
CA GLY A 227 -3.85 -19.75 -0.32
C GLY A 227 -3.53 -18.29 -0.05
N THR A 228 -4.53 -17.49 0.33
CA THR A 228 -4.35 -16.09 0.76
C THR A 228 -3.46 -15.99 1.99
N LEU A 229 -3.63 -16.89 2.97
CA LEU A 229 -2.78 -16.94 4.16
C LEU A 229 -1.31 -17.23 3.80
N LEU A 230 -1.06 -18.25 2.98
CA LEU A 230 0.30 -18.59 2.53
C LEU A 230 0.94 -17.46 1.73
N ALA A 231 0.20 -16.87 0.79
CA ALA A 231 0.67 -15.73 -0.01
C ALA A 231 1.02 -14.53 0.88
N SER A 232 0.19 -14.23 1.89
CA SER A 232 0.49 -13.17 2.86
C SER A 232 1.76 -13.45 3.67
N GLY A 233 2.00 -14.72 4.02
CA GLY A 233 3.23 -15.17 4.67
C GLY A 233 4.47 -14.96 3.80
N PHE A 234 4.38 -15.28 2.49
CA PHE A 234 5.47 -15.03 1.55
C PHE A 234 5.77 -13.53 1.37
N ILE A 235 4.73 -12.68 1.29
CA ILE A 235 4.91 -11.23 1.22
C ILE A 235 5.61 -10.71 2.48
N ALA A 236 5.14 -11.13 3.67
CA ALA A 236 5.73 -10.72 4.94
C ALA A 236 7.18 -11.21 5.09
N GLY A 237 7.45 -12.48 4.76
CA GLY A 237 8.79 -13.05 4.81
C GLY A 237 9.76 -12.37 3.85
N GLY A 238 9.33 -12.12 2.61
CA GLY A 238 10.11 -11.39 1.61
C GLY A 238 10.45 -9.97 2.05
N ALA A 239 9.48 -9.25 2.61
CA ALA A 239 9.70 -7.90 3.15
C ALA A 239 10.70 -7.90 4.32
N LEU A 240 10.55 -8.83 5.27
CA LEU A 240 11.48 -8.97 6.41
C LEU A 240 12.91 -9.27 5.95
N MET A 241 13.07 -10.23 5.03
CA MET A 241 14.40 -10.55 4.48
C MET A 241 14.99 -9.39 3.67
N GLY A 242 14.15 -8.60 3.00
CA GLY A 242 14.57 -7.36 2.33
C GLY A 242 15.13 -6.33 3.31
N VAL A 243 14.49 -6.14 4.46
CA VAL A 243 14.99 -5.24 5.53
C VAL A 243 16.30 -5.76 6.12
N ILE A 244 16.41 -7.06 6.38
CA ILE A 244 17.67 -7.68 6.87
C ILE A 244 18.80 -7.49 5.86
N SER A 245 18.53 -7.74 4.57
CA SER A 245 19.49 -7.53 3.49
C SER A 245 19.94 -6.06 3.40
N ALA A 246 19.00 -5.12 3.51
CA ALA A 246 19.30 -3.69 3.53
C ALA A 246 20.20 -3.30 4.72
N ALA A 247 19.92 -3.84 5.91
CA ALA A 247 20.69 -3.59 7.12
C ALA A 247 22.11 -4.17 7.05
N LEU A 248 22.27 -5.38 6.50
CA LEU A 248 23.59 -5.99 6.29
C LEU A 248 24.44 -5.17 5.32
N ARG A 249 23.86 -4.76 4.20
CA ARG A 249 24.54 -3.93 3.20
C ARG A 249 24.88 -2.54 3.75
N PHE A 250 23.99 -1.96 4.57
CA PHE A 250 24.25 -0.73 5.29
C PHE A 250 25.44 -0.87 6.26
N GLY A 251 25.56 -2.01 6.93
CA GLY A 251 26.70 -2.37 7.78
C GLY A 251 27.97 -2.78 7.03
N GLY A 252 28.02 -2.61 5.70
CA GLY A 252 29.19 -2.94 4.87
C GLY A 252 29.33 -4.42 4.51
N ILE A 253 28.39 -5.28 4.91
CA ILE A 253 28.39 -6.71 4.59
C ILE A 253 27.59 -6.91 3.31
N ASN A 254 28.27 -6.95 2.17
CA ASN A 254 27.63 -7.31 0.91
C ASN A 254 27.69 -8.83 0.68
N LEU A 255 26.59 -9.51 0.96
CA LEU A 255 26.45 -10.95 0.68
C LEU A 255 26.06 -11.24 -0.78
N LEU A 256 25.86 -10.21 -1.61
CA LEU A 256 25.58 -10.38 -3.02
C LEU A 256 26.86 -10.73 -3.76
N ASN A 257 26.88 -11.91 -4.37
CA ASN A 257 27.95 -12.32 -5.27
C ASN A 257 27.59 -11.91 -6.71
N GLU A 258 27.99 -10.71 -7.10
CA GLU A 258 27.71 -10.13 -8.42
C GLU A 258 28.20 -11.02 -9.58
N LYS A 259 29.37 -11.66 -9.41
CA LYS A 259 29.92 -12.61 -10.40
C LYS A 259 29.05 -13.85 -10.59
N TRP A 260 28.34 -14.27 -9.54
CA TRP A 260 27.42 -15.39 -9.64
C TRP A 260 26.09 -14.96 -10.28
N LEU A 261 25.59 -13.77 -9.93
CA LEU A 261 24.37 -13.19 -10.51
C LEU A 261 24.49 -12.99 -12.04
N GLU A 262 25.66 -12.59 -12.52
CA GLU A 262 25.96 -12.47 -13.96
C GLU A 262 26.26 -13.82 -14.64
N GLY A 263 26.33 -14.91 -13.87
CA GLY A 263 26.63 -16.23 -14.40
C GLY A 263 25.41 -16.89 -15.07
N ASN A 264 25.66 -17.73 -16.08
CA ASN A 264 24.63 -18.43 -16.86
C ASN A 264 23.69 -19.32 -16.03
N PHE A 265 24.04 -19.66 -14.78
CA PHE A 265 23.22 -20.53 -13.91
C PHE A 265 22.30 -19.77 -12.96
N ALA A 266 22.50 -18.47 -12.75
CA ALA A 266 21.67 -17.69 -11.83
C ALA A 266 20.23 -17.53 -12.32
N GLU A 267 20.05 -17.20 -13.60
CA GLU A 267 18.72 -17.02 -14.20
C GLU A 267 17.91 -18.33 -14.24
N PRO A 268 18.44 -19.47 -14.74
CA PRO A 268 17.74 -20.75 -14.67
C PRO A 268 17.37 -21.15 -13.23
N LEU A 269 18.27 -20.93 -12.26
CA LEU A 269 17.99 -21.26 -10.87
C LEU A 269 16.84 -20.38 -10.32
N ALA A 270 16.84 -19.08 -10.61
CA ALA A 270 15.77 -18.18 -10.22
C ALA A 270 14.41 -18.64 -10.76
N VAL A 271 14.36 -19.05 -12.03
CA VAL A 271 13.14 -19.59 -12.65
C VAL A 271 12.71 -20.91 -11.99
N VAL A 272 13.62 -21.84 -11.74
CA VAL A 272 13.31 -23.11 -11.06
C VAL A 272 12.78 -22.87 -9.66
N MET A 273 13.41 -21.99 -8.88
CA MET A 273 12.97 -21.63 -7.53
C MET A 273 11.60 -20.94 -7.56
N TYR A 274 11.37 -20.06 -8.54
CA TYR A 274 10.07 -19.43 -8.74
C TYR A 274 8.98 -20.46 -9.03
N ILE A 275 9.20 -21.38 -9.97
CA ILE A 275 8.26 -22.46 -10.29
C ILE A 275 8.01 -23.36 -9.07
N ALA A 276 9.05 -23.69 -8.30
CA ALA A 276 8.92 -24.49 -7.08
C ALA A 276 8.05 -23.79 -6.03
N LEU A 277 8.22 -22.47 -5.84
CA LEU A 277 7.37 -21.67 -4.95
C LEU A 277 5.91 -21.65 -5.43
N MET A 278 5.69 -21.46 -6.72
CA MET A 278 4.34 -21.47 -7.31
C MET A 278 3.67 -22.85 -7.17
N ALA A 279 4.40 -23.93 -7.42
CA ALA A 279 3.92 -25.29 -7.22
C ALA A 279 3.60 -25.57 -5.74
N TYR A 280 4.48 -25.17 -4.83
CA TYR A 280 4.24 -25.28 -3.38
C TYR A 280 2.98 -24.53 -2.96
N LEU A 281 2.81 -23.28 -3.42
CA LEU A 281 1.63 -22.47 -3.12
C LEU A 281 0.35 -23.18 -3.61
N ALA A 282 0.34 -23.68 -4.85
CA ALA A 282 -0.82 -24.37 -5.42
C ALA A 282 -1.14 -25.68 -4.67
N ILE A 283 -0.15 -26.54 -4.45
CA ILE A 283 -0.32 -27.84 -3.79
C ILE A 283 -0.75 -27.66 -2.34
N SER A 284 -0.07 -26.77 -1.62
CA SER A 284 -0.37 -26.49 -0.21
C SER A 284 -1.76 -25.88 -0.05
N SER A 285 -2.18 -24.99 -0.94
CA SER A 285 -3.55 -24.45 -0.95
C SER A 285 -4.59 -25.55 -1.19
N LEU A 286 -4.35 -26.45 -2.15
CA LEU A 286 -5.27 -27.57 -2.47
C LEU A 286 -5.42 -28.60 -1.35
N SER A 287 -4.40 -28.75 -0.50
CA SER A 287 -4.42 -29.65 0.65
C SER A 287 -5.34 -29.22 1.80
N ALA A 288 -5.95 -28.03 1.73
CA ALA A 288 -6.97 -27.64 2.70
C ALA A 288 -8.14 -28.64 2.66
N LYS A 289 -8.60 -29.03 3.86
CA LYS A 289 -9.79 -29.86 4.07
C LYS A 289 -10.90 -28.96 4.61
N LYS A 290 -12.16 -29.42 4.51
CA LYS A 290 -13.27 -28.74 5.18
C LYS A 290 -13.05 -28.82 6.69
N GLU A 291 -13.27 -27.73 7.39
CA GLU A 291 -13.56 -27.74 8.84
C GLU A 291 -15.01 -28.18 9.08
#